data_AF-A0A353RB51-F1
#
_entry.id   AF-A0A353RB51-F1
#
_cell.length_a   1.000
_cell.length_b   1.000
_cell.length_c   1.000
_cell.angle_alpha   90.00
_cell.angle_beta   90.00
_cell.angle_gamma   90.00
#
_symmetry.space_group_name_H-M   'P 1'
#
loop_
_entity.id
_entity.type
_entity.pdbx_description
1 polymer ?
#
loop_
_entity_poly.entity_id
_entity_poly.type
_entity_poly.pdbx_seq_one_letter_code
_entity_poly.pdbx_strand_id
1 'polypeptide(L)'
;VHLKGQGLVDRPLTSKFKGVLNLQYTTPKDTWVFDVTGQINGSARIPSFAADTEDKTSPVFPMFYAQVTRKFKNMDIYIGGENLLNYRQPDPIISADDPFSPHFNASVIWGPLMGIRVYAGMRLSLFR
;
A
#
# COMPACT_ATOMS: atom_id res chain seq x y z
N VAL A 1 -13.13 21.75 -14.39
CA VAL A 1 -14.03 20.67 -13.91
C VAL A 1 -15.24 21.29 -13.23
N HIS A 2 -16.42 21.28 -13.88
CA HIS A 2 -17.66 21.83 -13.31
C HIS A 2 -18.33 20.77 -12.42
N LEU A 3 -18.06 20.82 -11.12
CA LEU A 3 -18.67 19.94 -10.10
C LEU A 3 -19.95 20.55 -9.51
N LYS A 4 -20.78 21.22 -10.32
CA LYS A 4 -21.98 21.94 -9.84
C LYS A 4 -23.24 21.16 -10.28
N GLY A 5 -23.92 20.51 -9.33
CA GLY A 5 -25.23 19.87 -9.56
C GLY A 5 -25.23 18.34 -9.63
N GLN A 6 -24.07 17.67 -9.55
CA GLN A 6 -24.02 16.25 -9.22
C GLN A 6 -24.00 16.17 -7.68
N GLY A 7 -24.81 15.29 -7.07
CA GLY A 7 -24.98 15.19 -5.62
C GLY A 7 -23.69 14.85 -4.84
N LEU A 8 -23.81 14.18 -3.69
CA LEU A 8 -22.63 13.67 -2.97
C LEU A 8 -21.92 12.62 -3.84
N VAL A 9 -20.84 13.01 -4.50
CA VAL A 9 -20.00 12.12 -5.31
C VAL A 9 -18.79 11.70 -4.49
N ASP A 10 -18.55 10.39 -4.38
CA ASP A 10 -17.40 9.83 -3.68
C ASP A 10 -16.08 10.36 -4.25
N ARG A 11 -15.12 10.64 -3.37
CA ARG A 11 -13.79 11.17 -3.76
C ARG A 11 -13.08 10.16 -4.67
N PRO A 12 -12.60 10.60 -5.86
CA PRO A 12 -11.87 9.72 -6.77
C PRO A 12 -10.54 9.27 -6.11
N LEU A 13 -10.09 8.06 -6.47
CA LEU A 13 -8.81 7.47 -6.03
C LEU A 13 -8.64 7.33 -4.51
N THR A 14 -9.71 7.51 -3.75
CA THR A 14 -9.72 7.30 -2.30
C THR A 14 -10.50 6.03 -2.00
N SER A 15 -9.89 5.11 -1.27
CA SER A 15 -10.56 3.89 -0.82
C SER A 15 -11.75 4.24 0.08
N LYS A 16 -12.92 3.64 -0.17
CA LYS A 16 -14.13 3.87 0.65
C LYS A 16 -13.97 3.43 2.11
N PHE A 17 -13.12 2.45 2.37
CA PHE A 17 -12.82 1.98 3.71
C PHE A 17 -11.39 1.42 3.79
N LYS A 18 -10.82 1.41 4.99
CA LYS A 18 -9.52 0.80 5.25
C LYS A 18 -9.59 0.08 6.59
N GLY A 19 -9.44 -1.24 6.56
CA GLY A 19 -9.28 -2.06 7.76
C GLY A 19 -7.80 -2.34 8.00
N VAL A 20 -7.36 -2.24 9.26
CA VAL A 20 -5.99 -2.55 9.66
C VAL A 20 -6.02 -3.38 10.93
N LEU A 21 -5.30 -4.50 10.92
CA LEU A 21 -5.07 -5.36 12.06
C LEU A 21 -3.56 -5.48 12.26
N ASN A 22 -3.05 -5.02 13.40
CA ASN A 22 -1.66 -5.20 13.82
C ASN A 22 -1.62 -6.19 14.99
N LEU A 23 -0.75 -7.17 14.87
CA LEU A 23 -0.46 -8.17 15.89
C LEU A 23 1.03 -8.13 16.19
N GLN A 24 1.37 -7.80 17.42
CA GLN A 24 2.74 -7.78 17.89
C GLN A 24 2.90 -8.74 19.08
N TYR A 25 3.92 -9.58 19.02
CA TYR A 25 4.25 -10.53 20.06
C TYR A 25 5.71 -10.39 20.46
N THR A 26 5.94 -10.15 21.75
CA THR A 26 7.29 -10.10 22.33
C THR A 26 7.49 -11.30 23.25
N THR A 27 8.59 -12.01 23.06
CA THR A 27 8.93 -13.15 23.93
C THR A 27 9.16 -12.72 25.38
N PRO A 28 8.92 -13.59 26.38
CA PRO A 28 9.08 -13.22 27.80
C PRO A 28 10.46 -12.71 28.19
N LYS A 29 11.50 -13.09 27.44
CA LYS A 29 12.88 -12.62 27.66
C LYS A 29 13.20 -11.29 26.97
N ASP A 30 12.22 -10.63 26.34
CA ASP A 30 12.38 -9.44 25.50
C ASP A 30 13.48 -9.57 24.44
N THR A 31 13.68 -10.78 23.90
CA THR A 31 14.76 -11.04 22.93
C THR A 31 14.27 -11.13 21.50
N TRP A 32 13.02 -11.57 21.29
CA TRP A 32 12.36 -11.59 19.99
C TRP A 32 11.09 -10.76 20.03
N VAL A 33 10.91 -9.97 18.99
CA VAL A 33 9.68 -9.25 18.69
C VAL A 33 9.22 -9.67 17.30
N PHE A 34 7.98 -10.13 17.20
CA PHE A 34 7.32 -10.46 15.95
C PHE A 34 6.21 -9.43 15.75
N ASP A 35 6.20 -8.76 14.60
CA ASP A 35 5.19 -7.79 14.21
C ASP A 35 4.56 -8.24 12.89
N VAL A 36 3.25 -8.30 12.85
CA VAL A 36 2.49 -8.68 11.67
C VAL A 36 1.35 -7.69 11.51
N THR A 37 1.23 -7.11 10.32
CA THR A 37 0.15 -6.19 9.99
C THR A 37 -0.60 -6.67 8.75
N GLY A 38 -1.89 -6.95 8.92
CA GLY A 38 -2.83 -7.15 7.83
C GLY A 38 -3.60 -5.86 7.56
N GLN A 39 -3.70 -5.45 6.31
CA GLN A 39 -4.49 -4.30 5.88
C GLN A 39 -5.41 -4.73 4.74
N ILE A 40 -6.66 -4.25 4.75
CA ILE A 40 -7.57 -4.39 3.63
C ILE A 40 -8.00 -3.00 3.17
N ASN A 41 -7.76 -2.71 1.89
CA ASN A 41 -8.19 -1.47 1.26
C ASN A 41 -9.44 -1.75 0.45
N GLY A 42 -10.51 -1.04 0.77
CA GLY A 42 -11.74 -1.03 0.01
C GLY A 42 -11.55 -0.52 -1.42
N SER A 43 -12.64 -0.57 -2.18
CA SER A 43 -12.63 -0.09 -3.53
C SER A 43 -12.50 1.44 -3.58
N ALA A 44 -11.75 1.93 -4.57
CA ALA A 44 -11.62 3.34 -4.90
C ALA A 44 -12.32 3.60 -6.23
N ARG A 45 -12.99 4.75 -6.35
CA ARG A 45 -13.60 5.17 -7.62
C ARG A 45 -12.50 5.63 -8.58
N ILE A 46 -12.44 5.03 -9.76
CA ILE A 46 -11.59 5.45 -10.88
C ILE A 46 -12.47 6.32 -11.79
N PRO A 47 -12.27 7.65 -11.80
CA PRO A 47 -13.15 8.52 -12.58
C PRO A 47 -12.94 8.31 -14.08
N SER A 48 -14.03 8.41 -14.86
CA SER A 48 -14.04 8.20 -16.32
C SER A 48 -12.98 8.99 -17.12
N PHE A 49 -12.65 10.23 -16.70
CA PHE A 49 -11.59 11.03 -17.34
C PHE A 49 -10.17 10.45 -17.15
N ALA A 50 -10.01 9.50 -16.24
CA ALA A 50 -8.75 8.85 -15.97
C ALA A 50 -8.58 7.57 -16.79
N ALA A 51 -9.65 6.88 -17.19
CA ALA A 51 -9.59 5.54 -17.77
C ALA A 51 -10.09 5.43 -19.23
N ASP A 52 -10.51 6.54 -19.85
CA ASP A 52 -11.06 6.62 -21.21
C ASP A 52 -12.17 5.59 -21.52
N THR A 53 -12.76 5.04 -20.45
CA THR A 53 -13.85 4.09 -20.40
C THR A 53 -14.73 4.42 -19.19
N GLU A 54 -15.94 3.86 -19.12
CA GLU A 54 -16.94 4.10 -18.08
C GLU A 54 -16.36 4.10 -16.65
N ASP A 55 -17.06 4.76 -15.71
CA ASP A 55 -16.68 4.83 -14.30
C ASP A 55 -16.39 3.43 -13.72
N LYS A 56 -15.10 3.12 -13.55
CA LYS A 56 -14.65 1.84 -13.00
C LYS A 56 -14.41 1.98 -11.50
N THR A 57 -14.61 0.88 -10.78
CA THR A 57 -14.33 0.78 -9.35
C THR A 57 -13.16 -0.16 -9.17
N SER A 58 -12.13 0.25 -8.42
CA SER A 58 -10.99 -0.62 -8.17
C SER A 58 -11.40 -1.84 -7.34
N PRO A 59 -10.77 -3.00 -7.52
CA PRO A 59 -10.98 -4.15 -6.63
C PRO A 59 -10.58 -3.80 -5.19
N VAL A 60 -11.20 -4.50 -4.24
CA VAL A 60 -10.75 -4.53 -2.84
C VAL A 60 -9.45 -5.32 -2.79
N PHE A 61 -8.41 -4.78 -2.16
CA PHE A 61 -7.10 -5.42 -2.12
C PHE A 61 -6.52 -5.53 -0.71
N PRO A 62 -6.09 -6.73 -0.31
CA PRO A 62 -5.38 -6.94 0.94
C PRO A 62 -3.89 -6.63 0.77
N MET A 63 -3.27 -6.13 1.84
CA MET A 63 -1.84 -5.91 1.99
C MET A 63 -1.40 -6.59 3.28
N PHE A 64 -0.24 -7.24 3.23
CA PHE A 64 0.30 -7.94 4.38
C PHE A 64 1.76 -7.54 4.59
N TYR A 65 2.08 -7.24 5.83
CA TYR A 65 3.39 -6.81 6.29
C TYR A 65 3.80 -7.70 7.46
N ALA A 66 5.06 -8.10 7.50
CA ALA A 66 5.60 -8.84 8.63
C ALA A 66 7.02 -8.38 8.91
N GLN A 67 7.39 -8.32 10.19
CA GLN A 67 8.72 -8.00 10.64
C GLN A 67 9.09 -8.86 11.85
N VAL A 68 10.33 -9.31 11.88
CA VAL A 68 10.93 -10.03 13.00
C VAL A 68 12.15 -9.24 13.45
N THR A 69 12.19 -8.93 14.74
CA THR A 69 13.31 -8.24 15.38
C THR A 69 13.92 -9.13 16.46
N ARG A 70 15.23 -9.32 16.39
CA ARG A 70 16.06 -9.93 17.43
C ARG A 70 16.78 -8.82 18.20
N LYS A 71 16.48 -8.70 19.48
CA LYS A 71 17.14 -7.76 20.40
C LYS A 71 18.39 -8.40 21.02
N PHE A 72 19.48 -7.65 21.03
CA PHE A 72 20.70 -7.93 21.78
C PHE A 72 20.96 -6.79 22.77
N LYS A 73 22.00 -6.88 23.60
CA LYS A 73 22.27 -5.87 24.64
C LYS A 73 22.47 -4.45 24.08
N ASN A 74 23.22 -4.32 22.99
CA ASN A 74 23.64 -3.04 22.41
C ASN A 74 23.23 -2.89 20.93
N MET A 75 22.50 -3.87 20.40
CA MET A 75 22.18 -3.97 18.99
C MET A 75 20.85 -4.69 18.81
N ASP A 76 20.01 -4.24 17.92
CA ASP A 76 18.82 -4.96 17.48
C ASP A 76 18.96 -5.24 15.97
N ILE A 77 18.69 -6.46 15.55
CA ILE A 77 18.67 -6.84 14.14
C ILE A 77 17.21 -7.09 13.76
N TYR A 78 16.76 -6.57 12.64
CA TYR A 78 15.40 -6.79 12.15
C TYR A 78 15.41 -7.16 10.67
N ILE A 79 14.46 -8.03 10.31
CA ILE A 79 14.15 -8.39 8.93
C ILE A 79 12.64 -8.31 8.78
N GLY A 80 12.18 -7.70 7.70
CA GLY A 80 10.76 -7.56 7.42
C GLY A 80 10.47 -7.58 5.94
N GLY A 81 9.19 -7.67 5.63
CA GLY A 81 8.70 -7.59 4.29
C GLY A 81 7.35 -6.89 4.22
N GLU A 82 7.16 -6.17 3.12
CA GLU A 82 5.95 -5.47 2.77
C GLU A 82 5.30 -6.16 1.56
N ASN A 83 3.98 -6.08 1.48
CA ASN A 83 3.20 -6.62 0.36
C ASN A 83 3.49 -8.11 0.11
N LEU A 84 3.50 -8.93 1.16
CA LEU A 84 3.84 -10.36 1.06
C LEU A 84 2.86 -11.17 0.20
N LEU A 85 1.66 -10.63 -0.09
CA LEU A 85 0.69 -11.20 -1.03
C LEU A 85 0.97 -10.84 -2.50
N ASN A 86 2.03 -10.05 -2.77
CA ASN A 86 2.43 -9.58 -4.10
C ASN A 86 1.32 -8.87 -4.87
N TYR A 87 0.45 -8.13 -4.18
CA TYR A 87 -0.62 -7.41 -4.85
C TYR A 87 -0.03 -6.23 -5.63
N ARG A 88 -0.35 -6.12 -6.92
CA ARG A 88 0.12 -5.01 -7.77
C ARG A 88 -1.04 -4.48 -8.59
N GLN A 89 -1.10 -3.16 -8.70
CA GLN A 89 -1.97 -2.53 -9.67
C GLN A 89 -1.46 -2.86 -11.09
N PRO A 90 -2.27 -3.47 -11.95
CA PRO A 90 -1.94 -3.58 -13.38
C PRO A 90 -2.04 -2.20 -14.04
N ASP A 91 -1.14 -1.92 -14.97
CA ASP A 91 -1.18 -0.77 -15.88
C ASP A 91 -1.48 0.58 -15.20
N PRO A 92 -0.55 1.09 -14.38
CA PRO A 92 -0.74 2.35 -13.66
C PRO A 92 -0.65 3.60 -14.55
N ILE A 93 -0.13 3.46 -15.77
CA ILE A 93 0.00 4.52 -16.76
C ILE A 93 -0.84 4.12 -17.96
N ILE A 94 -1.78 4.99 -18.33
CA ILE A 94 -2.64 4.81 -19.49
C ILE A 94 -2.01 5.53 -20.69
N SER A 95 -2.07 4.88 -21.85
CA SER A 95 -1.40 5.29 -23.09
C SER A 95 0.11 5.48 -22.90
N ALA A 96 0.75 4.59 -22.16
CA ALA A 96 2.20 4.64 -21.87
C ALA A 96 3.06 4.54 -23.15
N ASP A 97 2.50 3.97 -24.21
CA ASP A 97 3.08 3.83 -25.55
C ASP A 97 3.10 5.12 -26.37
N ASP A 98 2.22 6.09 -26.06
CA ASP A 98 2.19 7.42 -26.69
C ASP A 98 2.13 8.54 -25.63
N PRO A 99 3.27 8.92 -25.04
CA PRO A 99 3.32 9.86 -23.91
C PRO A 99 2.95 11.30 -24.27
N PHE A 100 2.86 11.65 -25.56
CA PHE A 100 2.46 12.97 -26.03
C PHE A 100 0.98 13.02 -26.47
N SER A 101 0.28 11.88 -26.39
CA SER A 101 -1.14 11.79 -26.68
C SER A 101 -1.97 12.58 -25.66
N PRO A 102 -3.09 13.21 -26.08
CA PRO A 102 -4.11 13.74 -25.18
C PRO A 102 -4.68 12.71 -24.19
N HIS A 103 -4.49 11.42 -24.48
CA HIS A 103 -4.98 10.28 -23.69
C HIS A 103 -3.92 9.72 -22.71
N PHE A 104 -2.74 10.33 -22.61
CA PHE A 104 -1.70 9.93 -21.65
C PHE A 104 -2.10 10.33 -20.22
N ASN A 105 -2.15 9.35 -19.31
CA ASN A 105 -2.43 9.61 -17.90
C ASN A 105 -1.62 8.71 -16.97
N ALA A 106 -0.67 9.31 -16.24
CA ALA A 106 0.15 8.65 -15.23
C ALA A 106 -0.34 8.84 -13.78
N SER A 107 -1.49 9.50 -13.58
CA SER A 107 -2.01 9.86 -12.26
C SER A 107 -3.08 8.89 -11.74
N VAL A 108 -3.30 7.76 -12.42
CA VAL A 108 -4.37 6.79 -12.12
C VAL A 108 -3.88 5.73 -11.15
N ILE A 109 -3.33 6.16 -10.02
CA ILE A 109 -2.75 5.25 -9.02
C ILE A 109 -3.80 5.01 -7.92
N TRP A 110 -4.33 3.79 -7.86
CA TRP A 110 -5.31 3.36 -6.85
C TRP A 110 -4.80 2.22 -5.97
N GLY A 111 -3.72 1.56 -6.37
CA GLY A 111 -3.12 0.44 -5.65
C GLY A 111 -1.58 0.51 -5.60
N PRO A 112 -0.96 -0.48 -4.94
CA PRO A 112 0.50 -0.56 -4.85
C PRO A 112 1.12 -0.86 -6.22
N LEU A 113 2.14 -0.08 -6.58
CA LEU A 113 2.90 -0.23 -7.84
C LEU A 113 4.02 -1.27 -7.72
N MET A 114 4.52 -1.48 -6.50
CA MET A 114 5.60 -2.41 -6.22
C MET A 114 5.06 -3.66 -5.53
N GLY A 115 5.60 -4.82 -5.91
CA GLY A 115 5.27 -6.10 -5.31
C GLY A 115 5.89 -6.35 -3.95
N ILE A 116 6.19 -7.62 -3.69
CA ILE A 116 6.91 -8.04 -2.47
C ILE A 116 8.19 -7.23 -2.33
N ARG A 117 8.35 -6.56 -1.18
CA ARG A 117 9.58 -5.91 -0.77
C ARG A 117 10.09 -6.58 0.49
N VAL A 118 11.37 -6.93 0.52
CA VAL A 118 12.02 -7.50 1.69
C VAL A 118 13.14 -6.55 2.10
N TYR A 119 13.25 -6.27 3.39
CA TYR A 119 14.27 -5.42 3.96
C TYR A 119 14.88 -6.06 5.20
N ALA A 120 16.14 -5.75 5.44
CA ALA A 120 16.84 -6.11 6.67
C ALA A 120 17.63 -4.91 7.15
N GLY A 121 17.77 -4.76 8.47
CA GLY A 121 18.48 -3.66 9.06
C GLY A 121 18.95 -3.98 10.47
N MET A 122 19.82 -3.10 10.97
CA MET A 122 20.32 -3.16 12.33
C MET A 122 20.19 -1.79 13.00
N ARG A 123 19.97 -1.80 14.32
CA ARG A 123 19.89 -0.62 15.16
C ARG A 123 20.92 -0.76 16.27
N LEU A 124 21.82 0.21 16.40
CA LEU A 124 22.82 0.23 17.47
C LEU A 124 22.36 1.19 18.57
N SER A 125 22.43 0.74 19.81
CA SER A 125 22.16 1.55 21.00
C SER A 125 23.50 1.81 21.70
N LEU A 126 24.08 2.99 21.44
CA LEU A 126 25.43 3.35 21.91
C LEU A 126 25.45 3.80 23.39
N PHE A 127 24.31 4.25 23.92
CA PHE A 127 24.14 4.67 25.30
C PHE A 127 22.80 4.12 25.80
N ARG A 128 22.80 3.36 26.90
CA ARG A 128 21.60 2.83 27.56
C ARG A 128 21.71 3.01 29.05
#